data_AF-A0A2U3LUK1-F1
#
_entry.id   AF-A0A2U3LUK1-F1
#
_cell.length_a   1.000
_cell.length_b   1.000
_cell.length_c   1.000
_cell.angle_alpha   90.00
_cell.angle_beta   90.00
_cell.angle_gamma   90.00
#
_symmetry.space_group_name_H-M   'P 1'
#
loop_
_entity.id
_entity.type
_entity.pdbx_description
1 polymer ?
#
loop_
_entity_poly.entity_id
_entity_poly.type
_entity_poly.pdbx_seq_one_letter_code
_entity_poly.pdbx_strand_id
1 'polypeptide(L)'
;MERKRIIRTLITFSLLAALVAVLVISQNRDPTNPHNGVSKDTWIHGPNGHGYAVLNNQQPWKQCYTCHEKKGLGGEAYCQSCHDQAGVKVDIPKKPS
;
A
#
# COMPACT_ATOMS: atom_id res chain seq x y z
N MET A 1 42.15 23.62 0.13
CA MET A 1 40.91 23.62 0.96
C MET A 1 39.67 23.16 0.20
N GLU A 2 39.59 23.35 -1.12
CA GLU A 2 38.46 22.93 -1.97
C GLU A 2 38.16 21.44 -1.93
N ARG A 3 39.17 20.56 -2.02
CA ARG A 3 38.96 19.11 -1.95
C ARG A 3 38.25 18.65 -0.68
N LYS A 4 38.57 19.26 0.47
CA LYS A 4 37.90 18.96 1.75
C LYS A 4 36.45 19.47 1.76
N ARG A 5 36.18 20.60 1.10
CA ARG A 5 34.83 21.16 0.94
C ARG A 5 33.96 20.25 0.05
N ILE A 6 34.51 19.79 -1.08
CA ILE A 6 33.83 18.86 -2.01
C ILE A 6 33.47 17.55 -1.30
N ILE A 7 34.42 16.96 -0.57
CA ILE A 7 34.17 15.71 0.19
C ILE A 7 33.07 15.92 1.24
N ARG A 8 33.11 17.03 1.99
CA ARG A 8 32.04 17.36 2.96
C ARG A 8 30.69 17.49 2.27
N THR A 9 30.62 18.19 1.14
CA THR A 9 29.38 18.35 0.38
C THR A 9 28.83 17.00 -0.09
N LEU A 10 29.67 16.11 -0.63
CA LEU A 10 29.24 14.77 -1.04
C LEU A 10 28.70 13.96 0.14
N ILE A 11 29.38 13.99 1.29
CA ILE A 11 28.92 13.29 2.49
C ILE A 11 27.55 13.83 2.92
N THR A 12 27.37 15.15 2.97
CA THR A 12 26.10 15.77 3.36
C THR A 12 24.96 15.38 2.42
N PHE A 13 25.19 15.40 1.10
CA PHE A 13 24.18 14.97 0.13
C PHE A 13 23.83 13.49 0.26
N SER A 14 24.84 12.63 0.45
CA SER A 14 24.61 11.19 0.64
C SER A 14 23.81 10.90 1.90
N LEU A 15 24.11 11.59 3.02
CA LEU A 15 23.37 11.44 4.27
C LEU A 15 21.92 11.93 4.11
N LEU A 16 21.71 13.06 3.41
CA LEU A 16 20.37 13.57 3.14
C LEU A 16 19.57 12.59 2.27
N ALA A 17 20.16 12.05 1.21
CA ALA A 17 19.52 11.07 0.34
C ALA A 17 19.17 9.78 1.12
N ALA A 18 20.06 9.30 1.99
CA ALA A 18 19.79 8.15 2.85
C ALA A 18 18.63 8.42 3.82
N LEU A 19 18.57 9.61 4.43
CA LEU A 19 17.47 10.01 5.30
C LEU A 19 16.13 10.02 4.56
N VAL A 20 16.09 10.62 3.37
CA VAL A 20 14.88 10.63 2.52
C VAL A 20 14.44 9.20 2.19
N ALA A 21 15.38 8.33 1.79
CA ALA A 21 15.07 6.93 1.50
C ALA A 21 14.48 6.20 2.72
N VAL A 22 15.04 6.40 3.92
CA VAL A 22 14.51 5.81 5.16
C VAL A 22 13.10 6.31 5.45
N LEU A 23 12.84 7.62 5.31
CA LEU A 23 11.50 8.17 5.53
C LEU A 23 10.47 7.61 4.54
N VAL A 24 10.82 7.53 3.26
CA VAL A 24 9.95 6.95 2.22
C VAL A 24 9.67 5.47 2.50
N ILE A 25 10.69 4.68 2.84
CA ILE A 25 10.52 3.25 3.16
C ILE A 25 9.68 3.09 4.44
N SER A 26 9.92 3.92 5.46
CA SER A 26 9.18 3.87 6.72
C SER A 26 7.71 4.24 6.56
N GLN A 27 7.40 5.23 5.71
CA GLN A 27 6.02 5.64 5.43
C GLN A 27 5.27 4.60 4.57
N ASN A 28 5.99 3.88 3.71
CA ASN A 28 5.40 2.83 2.87
C ASN A 28 5.32 1.46 3.57
N ARG A 29 6.09 1.23 4.63
CA ARG A 29 5.98 0.03 5.46
C ARG A 29 4.91 0.24 6.52
N ASP A 30 3.67 -0.10 6.20
CA ASP A 30 2.64 -0.28 7.22
C ASP A 30 2.80 -1.68 7.86
N PRO A 31 3.29 -1.80 9.11
CA PRO A 31 3.43 -3.11 9.77
C PRO A 31 2.06 -3.72 10.12
N THR A 32 0.98 -2.94 10.07
CA THR A 32 -0.40 -3.41 10.27
C THR A 32 -1.05 -3.87 8.97
N ASN A 33 -0.40 -3.61 7.82
CA ASN A 33 -0.81 -4.16 6.54
C ASN A 33 -0.26 -5.58 6.38
N PRO A 34 -1.11 -6.62 6.45
CA PRO A 34 -0.67 -8.01 6.29
C PRO A 34 -0.09 -8.30 4.89
N HIS A 35 -0.23 -7.36 3.95
CA HIS A 35 0.26 -7.48 2.57
C HIS A 35 1.54 -6.68 2.30
N ASN A 36 2.16 -6.04 3.31
CA ASN A 36 3.37 -5.21 3.14
C ASN A 36 4.57 -5.97 2.53
N GLY A 37 4.63 -7.29 2.70
CA GLY A 37 5.67 -8.14 2.11
C GLY A 37 5.43 -8.55 0.65
N VAL A 38 4.26 -8.25 0.09
CA VAL A 38 3.88 -8.66 -1.28
C VAL A 38 3.90 -7.43 -2.17
N SER A 39 4.58 -7.53 -3.32
CA SER A 39 4.61 -6.42 -4.28
C SER A 39 3.19 -6.09 -4.76
N LYS A 40 2.91 -4.82 -5.05
CA LYS A 40 1.58 -4.40 -5.55
C LYS A 40 1.18 -5.17 -6.80
N ASP A 41 2.11 -5.40 -7.72
CA ASP A 41 1.84 -6.12 -8.95
C ASP A 41 1.47 -7.59 -8.69
N THR A 42 2.26 -8.28 -7.85
CA THR A 42 1.96 -9.65 -7.41
C THR A 42 0.64 -9.71 -6.64
N TRP A 43 0.35 -8.70 -5.83
CA TRP A 43 -0.91 -8.61 -5.11
C TRP A 43 -2.08 -8.42 -6.04
N ILE A 44 -1.99 -7.62 -7.09
CA ILE A 44 -3.15 -7.37 -7.98
C ILE A 44 -3.31 -8.50 -9.02
N HIS A 45 -2.22 -8.95 -9.63
CA HIS A 45 -2.25 -9.83 -10.80
C HIS A 45 -1.83 -11.28 -10.50
N GLY A 46 -1.31 -11.58 -9.31
CA GLY A 46 -0.81 -12.89 -8.96
C GLY A 46 -1.91 -13.93 -8.68
N PRO A 47 -1.59 -15.24 -8.79
CA PRO A 47 -2.55 -16.33 -8.61
C PRO A 47 -3.16 -16.40 -7.19
N ASN A 48 -2.42 -15.93 -6.18
CA ASN A 48 -2.88 -15.82 -4.78
C ASN A 48 -3.06 -14.36 -4.35
N GLY A 49 -3.34 -13.47 -5.31
CA GLY A 49 -3.47 -12.03 -5.08
C GLY A 49 -4.82 -11.61 -4.49
N HIS A 50 -5.14 -10.33 -4.66
CA HIS A 50 -6.32 -9.64 -4.16
C HIS A 50 -7.61 -10.37 -4.52
N GLY A 51 -7.78 -10.78 -5.79
CA GLY A 51 -8.96 -11.51 -6.24
C GLY A 51 -9.13 -12.84 -5.49
N TYR A 52 -8.06 -13.62 -5.38
CA TYR A 52 -8.07 -14.88 -4.61
C TYR A 52 -8.41 -14.64 -3.14
N ALA A 53 -7.77 -13.65 -2.50
CA ALA A 53 -8.00 -13.33 -1.09
C ALA A 53 -9.45 -12.89 -0.83
N VAL A 54 -10.03 -12.06 -1.71
CA VAL A 54 -11.43 -11.61 -1.59
C VAL A 54 -12.39 -12.80 -1.76
N LEU A 55 -12.18 -13.63 -2.78
CA LEU A 55 -13.07 -14.76 -3.08
C LEU A 55 -13.05 -15.86 -2.02
N ASN A 56 -11.91 -16.06 -1.34
CA ASN A 56 -11.76 -17.10 -0.32
C ASN A 56 -12.01 -16.59 1.11
N ASN A 57 -12.28 -15.30 1.29
CA ASN A 57 -12.57 -14.73 2.59
C ASN A 57 -14.06 -14.80 2.90
N GLN A 58 -14.42 -15.47 3.98
CA GLN A 58 -15.81 -15.62 4.41
C GLN A 58 -16.43 -14.30 4.93
N GLN A 59 -15.60 -13.34 5.36
CA GLN A 59 -16.03 -12.04 5.90
C GLN A 59 -15.13 -10.89 5.42
N PRO A 60 -15.11 -10.56 4.11
CA PRO A 60 -14.25 -9.49 3.59
C PRO A 60 -14.57 -8.12 4.21
N TRP A 61 -15.84 -7.87 4.51
CA TRP A 61 -16.29 -6.65 5.19
C TRP A 61 -15.68 -6.49 6.59
N LYS A 62 -15.33 -7.57 7.28
CA LYS A 62 -14.75 -7.51 8.63
C LYS A 62 -13.23 -7.36 8.58
N GLN A 63 -12.60 -8.06 7.63
CA GLN A 63 -11.15 -8.18 7.58
C GLN A 63 -10.49 -7.12 6.69
N CYS A 64 -11.14 -6.73 5.59
CA CYS A 64 -10.56 -5.82 4.61
C CYS A 64 -11.03 -4.37 4.79
N TYR A 65 -12.29 -4.15 5.23
CA TYR A 65 -12.84 -2.79 5.29
C TYR A 65 -12.15 -1.92 6.31
N THR A 66 -11.74 -2.46 7.44
CA THR A 66 -10.99 -1.71 8.45
C THR A 66 -9.75 -1.03 7.88
N CYS A 67 -9.05 -1.67 6.93
CA CYS A 67 -7.88 -1.10 6.26
C CYS A 67 -8.26 -0.02 5.23
N HIS A 68 -9.42 -0.16 4.60
CA HIS A 68 -9.95 0.75 3.59
C HIS A 68 -10.67 1.97 4.21
N GLU A 69 -11.32 1.80 5.34
CA GLU A 69 -11.93 2.85 6.16
C GLU A 69 -10.87 3.78 6.74
N LYS A 70 -9.73 3.24 7.19
CA LYS A 70 -8.58 4.05 7.65
C LYS A 70 -8.03 4.99 6.58
N LYS A 71 -8.32 4.75 5.30
CA LYS A 71 -7.97 5.66 4.19
C LYS A 71 -9.00 6.76 3.95
N GLY A 72 -10.02 6.88 4.82
CA GLY A 72 -11.00 7.97 4.83
C GLY A 72 -12.15 7.84 3.83
N LEU A 73 -12.21 6.74 3.07
CA LEU A 73 -13.17 6.56 1.98
C LEU A 73 -14.36 5.65 2.33
N GLY A 74 -14.30 4.92 3.45
CA GLY A 74 -15.26 3.87 3.79
C GLY A 74 -14.94 2.55 3.08
N GLY A 75 -15.14 1.41 3.75
CA GLY A 75 -14.69 0.10 3.25
C GLY A 75 -15.24 -0.27 1.87
N GLU A 76 -16.57 -0.19 1.73
CA GLU A 76 -17.29 -0.48 0.48
C GLU A 76 -16.93 0.51 -0.64
N ALA A 77 -16.97 1.80 -0.34
CA ALA A 77 -16.70 2.86 -1.30
C ALA A 77 -15.24 2.85 -1.80
N TYR A 78 -14.29 2.48 -0.95
CA TYR A 78 -12.91 2.29 -1.38
C TYR A 78 -12.78 1.14 -2.38
N CYS A 79 -13.40 -0.02 -2.08
CA CYS A 79 -13.41 -1.16 -3.01
C CYS A 79 -14.02 -0.73 -4.36
N GLN A 80 -15.19 -0.07 -4.33
CA GLN A 80 -15.86 0.42 -5.53
C GLN A 80 -14.96 1.38 -6.33
N SER A 81 -14.30 2.34 -5.66
CA SER A 81 -13.44 3.32 -6.33
C SER A 81 -12.30 2.68 -7.13
N CYS A 82 -11.70 1.59 -6.63
CA CYS A 82 -10.65 0.87 -7.34
C CYS A 82 -11.19 0.07 -8.52
N HIS A 83 -12.37 -0.54 -8.37
CA HIS A 83 -13.01 -1.30 -9.45
C HIS A 83 -13.49 -0.38 -10.59
N ASP A 84 -14.04 0.79 -10.26
CA ASP A 84 -14.43 1.81 -11.23
C ASP A 84 -13.23 2.32 -12.03
N GLN A 85 -12.10 2.61 -11.36
CA GLN A 85 -10.86 3.03 -12.02
C GLN A 85 -10.31 1.95 -12.96
N ALA A 86 -10.47 0.68 -12.59
CA ALA A 86 -10.05 -0.45 -13.42
C ALA A 86 -11.09 -0.83 -14.49
N GLY A 87 -12.27 -0.18 -14.52
CA GLY A 87 -13.34 -0.48 -15.48
C GLY A 87 -13.97 -1.87 -15.27
N VAL A 88 -13.85 -2.45 -14.08
CA VAL A 88 -14.41 -3.78 -13.77
C VAL A 88 -15.65 -3.64 -12.92
N LYS A 89 -16.68 -4.42 -13.23
CA LYS A 89 -17.91 -4.50 -12.44
C LYS A 89 -17.90 -5.79 -11.64
N VAL A 90 -17.87 -5.67 -10.31
CA VAL A 90 -17.91 -6.80 -9.39
C VAL A 90 -18.87 -6.50 -8.26
N ASP A 91 -19.48 -7.55 -7.70
CA ASP A 91 -20.28 -7.41 -6.49
C ASP A 91 -19.37 -7.20 -5.27
N ILE A 92 -19.46 -6.01 -4.68
CA ILE A 92 -18.67 -5.64 -3.51
C ILE A 92 -19.24 -6.36 -2.27
N PRO A 93 -18.42 -7.06 -1.46
CA PRO A 93 -18.89 -7.80 -0.29
C PRO A 93 -19.58 -6.91 0.75
N LYS A 94 -20.90 -7.00 0.90
CA LYS A 94 -21.61 -6.09 1.83
C LYS A 94 -21.41 -6.48 3.28
N LYS A 95 -21.38 -5.47 4.16
CA LYS A 95 -21.54 -5.70 5.60
C LYS A 95 -23.00 -6.12 5.87
N PRO A 96 -23.26 -7.24 6.58
CA PRO A 96 -24.61 -7.61 6.98
C PRO A 96 -25.24 -6.49 7.82
N SER A 97 -26.50 -6.18 7.52
CA SER A 97 -27.35 -5.22 8.25
C SER A 97 -27.83 -5.78 9.57
#